data_AF-A0A4Q3XUK1-F1
#
_entry.id   AF-A0A4Q3XUK1-F1
#
_cell.length_a   1.000
_cell.length_b   1.000
_cell.length_c   1.000
_cell.angle_alpha   90.00
_cell.angle_beta   90.00
_cell.angle_gamma   90.00
#
_symmetry.space_group_name_H-M   'P 1'
#
loop_
_entity.id
_entity.type
_entity.pdbx_description
1 polymer ?
#
loop_
_entity_poly.entity_id
_entity_poly.type
_entity_poly.pdbx_seq_one_letter_code
_entity_poly.pdbx_strand_id
1 'polypeptide(L)'
;MADINLSHAVRSNLLSLQSTAANMAKTQERLATGLKVNSALDNPTNFFTASALNSRAGDMASLLDSMSSGIKTIEAADNGLKSIVKTVETMQSTLRQARQDKSFKTVSMSLDAANINGITGQTRQITFTGGAFGTTGTASVSLTKATNATSTQQNAYAPVAASTSPVANSWGSYTPNAGNQTFQVKGNNDSSAINLTVAGGSNINSAITSINQQLSASGSSVRVRESVGALQFFDGNAANVGAGATIAITATLGSDALNITPGANINAAGTPRATQQIAINGHAITLNGDDHRTPQQAAAHINTTLKAQGAAEGLKASVENDKLVITGPDDGTGVTLGGADVALFGTPVTTTAKAAGDAAGTVKSVDELVFEINGSAALNTRIRASNDNGKLRIENLSTTNLSIEGVSGAGAINGLLGTTNTAEIGRNDVRRNLVTQFNELRDQLDKFSDDASFNG
;
A
#
# COMPACT_ATOMS: atom_id res chain seq x y z
N MET A 1 -86.72 -59.80 -83.80
CA MET A 1 -86.49 -60.29 -82.42
C MET A 1 -87.84 -60.25 -81.73
N ALA A 2 -88.39 -61.40 -81.35
CA ALA A 2 -89.76 -61.48 -80.84
C ALA A 2 -89.87 -60.75 -79.49
N ASP A 3 -90.76 -59.76 -79.41
CA ASP A 3 -91.15 -59.14 -78.15
C ASP A 3 -91.78 -60.21 -77.25
N ILE A 4 -91.11 -60.55 -76.15
CA ILE A 4 -91.65 -61.42 -75.12
C ILE A 4 -92.68 -60.59 -74.34
N ASN A 5 -93.94 -60.70 -74.74
CA ASN A 5 -95.04 -59.95 -74.13
C ASN A 5 -95.50 -60.66 -72.83
N LEU A 6 -94.79 -60.40 -71.73
CA LEU A 6 -95.13 -60.94 -70.42
C LEU A 6 -96.46 -60.31 -69.92
N SER A 7 -97.39 -61.14 -69.44
CA SER A 7 -98.67 -60.68 -68.89
C SER A 7 -98.45 -59.72 -67.71
N HIS A 8 -99.38 -58.78 -67.52
CA HIS A 8 -99.25 -57.73 -66.49
C HIS A 8 -98.97 -58.29 -65.08
N ALA A 9 -99.61 -59.41 -64.73
CA ALA A 9 -99.43 -60.11 -63.46
C ALA A 9 -98.02 -60.73 -63.30
N VAL A 10 -97.45 -61.29 -64.37
CA VAL A 10 -96.10 -61.87 -64.35
C VAL A 10 -95.03 -60.78 -64.24
N ARG A 11 -95.24 -59.62 -64.88
CA ARG A 11 -94.34 -58.45 -64.79
C ARG A 11 -94.33 -57.82 -63.39
N SER A 12 -95.50 -57.73 -62.76
CA SER A 12 -95.64 -57.24 -61.38
C SER A 12 -94.96 -58.18 -60.36
N ASN A 13 -95.10 -59.49 -60.54
CA ASN A 13 -94.41 -60.48 -59.69
C ASN A 13 -92.88 -60.46 -59.89
N LEU A 14 -92.41 -60.33 -61.14
CA LEU A 14 -90.98 -60.19 -61.43
C LEU A 14 -90.40 -58.89 -60.84
N LEU A 15 -91.13 -57.78 -60.93
CA LEU A 15 -90.73 -56.50 -60.32
C LEU A 15 -90.68 -56.60 -58.78
N SER A 16 -91.61 -57.33 -58.16
CA SER A 16 -91.58 -57.60 -56.73
C SER A 16 -90.40 -58.48 -56.32
N LEU A 17 -90.09 -59.54 -57.08
CA LEU A 17 -88.92 -60.39 -56.81
C LEU A 17 -87.60 -59.63 -57.02
N GLN A 18 -87.52 -58.77 -58.03
CA GLN A 18 -86.39 -57.87 -58.24
C GLN A 18 -86.26 -56.86 -57.09
N SER A 19 -87.37 -56.31 -56.59
CA SER A 19 -87.38 -55.41 -55.43
C SER A 19 -86.95 -56.14 -54.15
N THR A 20 -87.39 -57.37 -53.93
CA THR A 20 -86.96 -58.22 -52.80
C THR A 20 -85.48 -58.58 -52.91
N ALA A 21 -84.99 -58.94 -54.09
CA ALA A 21 -83.58 -59.23 -54.32
C ALA A 21 -82.70 -57.98 -54.10
N ALA A 22 -83.14 -56.80 -54.54
CA ALA A 22 -82.44 -55.54 -54.28
C ALA A 22 -82.43 -55.16 -52.78
N ASN A 23 -83.56 -55.36 -52.08
CA ASN A 23 -83.64 -55.15 -50.63
C ASN A 23 -82.75 -56.13 -49.86
N MET A 24 -82.69 -57.39 -50.31
CA MET A 24 -81.80 -58.42 -49.75
C MET A 24 -80.32 -58.07 -49.98
N ALA A 25 -79.95 -57.58 -51.17
CA ALA A 25 -78.60 -57.10 -51.45
C ALA A 25 -78.23 -55.92 -50.53
N LYS A 26 -79.14 -54.98 -50.33
CA LYS A 26 -78.95 -53.82 -49.43
C LYS A 26 -78.84 -54.21 -47.96
N THR A 27 -79.61 -55.20 -47.48
CA THR A 27 -79.46 -55.69 -46.11
C THR A 27 -78.16 -56.45 -45.92
N GLN A 28 -77.73 -57.26 -46.88
CA GLN A 28 -76.42 -57.93 -46.85
C GLN A 28 -75.27 -56.92 -46.82
N GLU A 29 -75.33 -55.86 -47.63
CA GLU A 29 -74.33 -54.79 -47.65
C GLU A 29 -74.24 -54.04 -46.31
N ARG A 30 -75.40 -53.72 -45.70
CA ARG A 30 -75.45 -53.11 -44.36
C ARG A 30 -74.92 -54.02 -43.26
N LEU A 31 -75.21 -55.33 -43.33
CA LEU A 31 -74.69 -56.32 -42.38
C LEU A 31 -73.18 -56.48 -42.50
N ALA A 32 -72.65 -56.50 -43.73
CA ALA A 32 -71.22 -56.65 -43.97
C ALA A 32 -70.40 -55.43 -43.52
N THR A 33 -70.95 -54.22 -43.70
CA THR A 33 -70.26 -52.96 -43.35
C THR A 33 -70.58 -52.49 -41.93
N GLY A 34 -71.66 -52.96 -41.33
CA GLY A 34 -72.18 -52.44 -40.05
C GLY A 34 -72.76 -51.02 -40.14
N LEU A 35 -72.81 -50.43 -41.33
CA LEU A 35 -73.22 -49.04 -41.54
C LEU A 35 -74.64 -48.97 -42.10
N LYS A 36 -75.46 -48.07 -41.56
CA LYS A 36 -76.81 -47.80 -42.09
C LYS A 36 -76.78 -47.08 -43.46
N VAL A 37 -75.72 -46.31 -43.73
CA VAL A 37 -75.51 -45.53 -44.96
C VAL A 37 -74.12 -45.86 -45.47
N ASN A 38 -74.02 -46.61 -46.57
CA ASN A 38 -72.72 -47.09 -47.07
C ASN A 38 -72.17 -46.24 -48.22
N SER A 39 -73.03 -45.50 -48.92
CA SER A 39 -72.63 -44.63 -50.04
C SER A 39 -73.35 -43.28 -50.00
N ALA A 40 -72.81 -42.31 -50.74
CA ALA A 40 -73.46 -41.02 -50.97
C ALA A 40 -74.86 -41.16 -51.62
N LEU A 41 -75.12 -42.29 -52.27
CA LEU A 41 -76.42 -42.59 -52.90
C LEU A 41 -77.49 -43.04 -51.89
N ASP A 42 -77.08 -43.58 -50.73
CA ASP A 42 -78.01 -44.00 -49.68
C ASP A 42 -78.59 -42.82 -48.90
N ASN A 43 -77.73 -41.85 -48.54
CA ASN A 43 -78.10 -40.59 -47.91
C ASN A 43 -76.89 -39.63 -47.96
N PRO A 44 -76.87 -38.62 -48.85
CA PRO A 44 -75.68 -37.79 -49.04
C PRO A 44 -75.32 -36.98 -47.79
N THR A 45 -76.29 -36.39 -47.10
CA THR A 45 -76.02 -35.59 -45.89
C THR A 45 -75.34 -36.42 -44.81
N ASN A 46 -75.90 -37.58 -44.46
CA ASN A 46 -75.32 -38.43 -43.42
C ASN A 46 -73.97 -39.03 -43.86
N PHE A 47 -73.82 -39.42 -45.13
CA PHE A 47 -72.57 -39.98 -45.64
C PHE A 47 -71.43 -38.95 -45.60
N PHE A 48 -71.66 -37.73 -46.08
CA PHE A 48 -70.63 -36.69 -46.08
C PHE A 48 -70.36 -36.12 -44.68
N THR A 49 -71.36 -36.00 -43.80
CA THR A 49 -71.13 -35.63 -42.40
C THR A 49 -70.30 -36.68 -41.68
N ALA A 50 -70.62 -37.98 -41.85
CA ALA A 50 -69.84 -39.06 -41.27
C ALA A 50 -68.41 -39.11 -41.84
N SER A 51 -68.26 -38.92 -43.16
CA SER A 51 -66.94 -38.85 -43.82
C SER A 51 -66.09 -37.70 -43.28
N ALA A 52 -66.66 -36.49 -43.13
CA ALA A 52 -65.95 -35.34 -42.55
C ALA A 52 -65.58 -35.56 -41.07
N LEU A 53 -66.45 -36.20 -40.28
CA LEU A 53 -66.13 -36.58 -38.91
C LEU A 53 -65.00 -37.62 -38.85
N ASN A 54 -64.97 -38.57 -39.79
CA ASN A 54 -63.89 -39.56 -39.89
C ASN A 54 -62.55 -38.90 -40.28
N SER A 55 -62.55 -37.94 -41.22
CA SER A 55 -61.36 -37.14 -41.53
C SER A 55 -60.88 -36.35 -40.32
N ARG A 56 -61.79 -35.64 -39.61
CA ARG A 56 -61.44 -34.90 -38.39
C ARG A 56 -60.91 -35.82 -37.28
N ALA A 57 -61.47 -37.02 -37.13
CA ALA A 57 -60.96 -38.00 -36.18
C ALA A 57 -59.52 -38.43 -36.53
N GLY A 58 -59.23 -38.61 -37.83
CA GLY A 58 -57.87 -38.81 -38.34
C GLY A 58 -56.94 -37.64 -38.01
N ASP A 59 -57.36 -36.40 -38.26
CA ASP A 59 -56.57 -35.21 -37.94
C ASP A 59 -56.28 -35.09 -36.43
N MET A 60 -57.27 -35.40 -35.59
CA MET A 60 -57.10 -35.43 -34.12
C MET A 60 -56.16 -36.55 -33.68
N ALA A 61 -56.17 -37.71 -34.34
CA ALA A 61 -55.22 -38.79 -34.07
C ALA A 61 -53.78 -38.36 -34.43
N SER A 62 -53.57 -37.69 -35.57
CA SER A 62 -52.28 -37.13 -35.95
C SER A 62 -51.81 -36.01 -35.00
N LEU A 63 -52.74 -35.16 -34.53
CA LEU A 63 -52.43 -34.14 -33.53
C LEU A 63 -52.04 -34.77 -32.19
N LEU A 64 -52.75 -35.81 -31.74
CA LEU A 64 -52.44 -36.51 -30.49
C LEU A 64 -51.06 -37.17 -30.54
N ASP A 65 -50.67 -37.75 -31.68
CA ASP A 65 -49.33 -38.30 -31.88
C ASP A 65 -48.25 -37.20 -31.88
N SER A 66 -48.52 -36.07 -32.54
CA SER A 66 -47.64 -34.89 -32.52
C SER A 66 -47.49 -34.31 -31.12
N MET A 67 -48.58 -34.22 -30.35
CA MET A 67 -48.57 -33.79 -28.95
C MET A 67 -47.82 -34.79 -28.06
N SER A 68 -47.99 -36.09 -28.30
CA SER A 68 -47.28 -37.14 -27.56
C SER A 68 -45.78 -37.07 -27.80
N SER A 69 -45.37 -36.76 -29.03
CA SER A 69 -43.98 -36.50 -29.38
C SER A 69 -43.47 -35.23 -28.71
N GLY A 70 -44.24 -34.13 -28.73
CA GLY A 70 -43.89 -32.88 -28.05
C GLY A 70 -43.76 -33.03 -26.53
N ILE A 71 -44.64 -33.81 -25.89
CA ILE A 71 -44.55 -34.11 -24.45
C ILE A 71 -43.25 -34.83 -24.12
N LYS A 72 -42.85 -35.83 -24.92
CA LYS A 72 -41.57 -36.55 -24.72
C LYS A 72 -40.37 -35.63 -24.88
N THR A 73 -40.39 -34.69 -25.82
CA THR A 73 -39.33 -33.67 -25.95
C THR A 73 -39.27 -32.77 -24.72
N ILE A 74 -40.41 -32.31 -24.21
CA ILE A 74 -40.44 -31.48 -22.98
C ILE A 74 -39.99 -32.29 -21.76
N GLU A 75 -40.35 -33.56 -21.66
CA GLU A 75 -39.90 -34.45 -20.58
C GLU A 75 -38.38 -34.67 -20.61
N ALA A 76 -37.80 -34.87 -21.79
CA ALA A 76 -36.35 -34.94 -21.96
C ALA A 76 -35.67 -33.63 -21.53
N ALA A 77 -36.20 -32.48 -21.96
CA ALA A 77 -35.70 -31.16 -21.56
C ALA A 77 -35.81 -30.93 -20.04
N ASP A 78 -36.92 -31.30 -19.40
CA ASP A 78 -37.10 -31.21 -17.94
C ASP A 78 -36.06 -32.06 -17.17
N ASN A 79 -35.80 -33.29 -17.63
CA ASN A 79 -34.76 -34.14 -17.06
C ASN A 79 -33.34 -33.58 -17.26
N GLY A 80 -33.07 -32.97 -18.43
CA GLY A 80 -31.82 -32.26 -18.72
C GLY A 80 -31.61 -31.07 -17.77
N LEU A 81 -32.63 -30.22 -17.62
CA LEU A 81 -32.61 -29.07 -16.70
C LEU A 81 -32.41 -29.49 -15.24
N LYS A 82 -33.10 -30.54 -14.77
CA LYS A 82 -32.89 -31.11 -13.42
C LYS A 82 -31.45 -31.56 -13.22
N SER A 83 -30.84 -32.19 -14.22
CA SER A 83 -29.45 -32.62 -14.17
C SER A 83 -28.48 -31.43 -14.10
N ILE A 84 -28.71 -30.39 -14.89
CA ILE A 84 -27.95 -29.13 -14.83
C ILE A 84 -28.05 -28.50 -13.43
N VAL A 85 -29.26 -28.39 -12.88
CA VAL A 85 -29.47 -27.84 -11.53
C VAL A 85 -28.68 -28.63 -10.49
N LYS A 86 -28.75 -29.96 -10.52
CA LYS A 86 -28.00 -30.83 -9.60
C LYS A 86 -26.49 -30.68 -9.74
N THR A 87 -25.97 -30.56 -10.97
CA THR A 87 -24.55 -30.30 -11.21
C THR A 87 -24.14 -28.95 -10.62
N VAL A 88 -24.93 -27.89 -10.85
CA VAL A 88 -24.67 -26.56 -10.29
C VAL A 88 -24.72 -26.57 -8.76
N GLU A 89 -25.67 -27.26 -8.14
CA GLU A 89 -25.73 -27.44 -6.68
C GLU A 89 -24.47 -28.13 -6.15
N THR A 90 -23.98 -29.15 -6.85
CA THR A 90 -22.73 -29.85 -6.51
C THR A 90 -21.52 -28.92 -6.65
N MET A 91 -21.46 -28.12 -7.72
CA MET A 91 -20.43 -27.10 -7.94
C MET A 91 -20.44 -26.03 -6.85
N GLN A 92 -21.61 -25.59 -6.40
CA GLN A 92 -21.74 -24.66 -5.28
C GLN A 92 -21.22 -25.26 -3.98
N SER A 93 -21.47 -26.55 -3.74
CA SER A 93 -20.95 -27.28 -2.58
C SER A 93 -19.42 -27.34 -2.59
N THR A 94 -18.81 -27.72 -3.70
CA THR A 94 -17.34 -27.80 -3.84
C THR A 94 -16.69 -26.42 -3.68
N LEU A 95 -17.30 -25.35 -4.21
CA LEU A 95 -16.85 -23.97 -4.00
C LEU A 95 -16.93 -23.54 -2.52
N ARG A 96 -18.02 -23.88 -1.82
CA ARG A 96 -18.15 -23.57 -0.38
C ARG A 96 -17.10 -24.32 0.43
N GLN A 97 -16.83 -25.59 0.12
CA GLN A 97 -15.78 -26.37 0.74
C GLN A 97 -14.40 -25.76 0.48
N ALA A 98 -14.10 -25.35 -0.77
CA ALA A 98 -12.84 -24.72 -1.12
C ALA A 98 -12.62 -23.39 -0.37
N ARG A 99 -13.69 -22.61 -0.16
CA ARG A 99 -13.66 -21.36 0.62
C ARG A 99 -13.46 -21.58 2.13
N GLN A 100 -13.95 -22.70 2.66
CA GLN A 100 -13.82 -23.04 4.08
C GLN A 100 -12.51 -23.78 4.41
N ASP A 101 -11.81 -24.28 3.39
CA ASP A 101 -10.55 -24.97 3.57
C ASP A 101 -9.48 -24.07 4.19
N LYS A 102 -8.91 -24.54 5.30
CA LYS A 102 -7.83 -23.90 6.07
C LYS A 102 -6.55 -24.75 6.10
N SER A 103 -6.47 -25.80 5.29
CA SER A 103 -5.33 -26.75 5.28
C SER A 103 -4.10 -26.23 4.52
N PHE A 104 -3.94 -24.90 4.47
CA PHE A 104 -2.76 -24.26 3.89
C PHE A 104 -1.49 -24.75 4.60
N LYS A 105 -0.42 -24.88 3.83
CA LYS A 105 0.85 -25.35 4.35
C LYS A 105 1.64 -24.19 4.92
N THR A 106 2.37 -24.47 6.00
CA THR A 106 3.17 -23.47 6.70
C THR A 106 4.56 -24.00 6.98
N VAL A 107 5.54 -23.10 7.10
CA VAL A 107 6.85 -23.40 7.69
C VAL A 107 7.20 -22.31 8.69
N SER A 108 7.76 -22.70 9.85
CA SER A 108 8.24 -21.77 10.88
C SER A 108 9.76 -21.73 10.85
N MET A 109 10.33 -20.54 10.66
CA MET A 109 11.77 -20.33 10.47
C MET A 109 12.33 -19.44 11.57
N SER A 110 13.45 -19.83 12.19
CA SER A 110 14.14 -18.99 13.18
C SER A 110 14.96 -17.90 12.48
N LEU A 111 15.11 -16.74 13.09
CA LEU A 111 15.93 -15.67 12.55
C LEU A 111 17.38 -15.80 13.03
N ASP A 112 18.34 -15.97 12.10
CA ASP A 112 19.76 -16.04 12.41
C ASP A 112 20.43 -14.67 12.20
N ALA A 113 20.27 -13.81 13.20
CA ALA A 113 20.81 -12.46 13.15
C ALA A 113 22.35 -12.43 13.00
N ALA A 114 23.07 -13.44 13.50
CA ALA A 114 24.52 -13.50 13.39
C ALA A 114 24.96 -13.73 11.94
N ASN A 115 24.36 -14.70 11.26
CA ASN A 115 24.63 -14.92 9.83
C ASN A 115 24.18 -13.74 8.97
N ILE A 116 22.98 -13.18 9.23
CA ILE A 116 22.50 -12.01 8.50
C ILE A 116 23.49 -10.84 8.64
N ASN A 117 23.98 -10.57 9.85
CA ASN A 117 24.97 -9.52 10.10
C ASN A 117 26.35 -9.80 9.47
N GLY A 118 26.67 -11.07 9.19
CA GLY A 118 27.90 -11.48 8.51
C GLY A 118 27.87 -11.30 6.99
N ILE A 119 26.72 -11.05 6.38
CA ILE A 119 26.61 -10.84 4.93
C ILE A 119 27.23 -9.50 4.54
N THR A 120 28.20 -9.54 3.62
CA THR A 120 28.86 -8.37 3.00
C THR A 120 28.71 -8.41 1.48
N GLY A 121 28.49 -7.24 0.85
CA GLY A 121 28.46 -7.11 -0.62
C GLY A 121 27.19 -7.65 -1.30
N GLN A 122 26.17 -8.03 -0.54
CA GLN A 122 24.87 -8.49 -1.03
C GLN A 122 23.73 -7.89 -0.20
N THR A 123 22.54 -7.81 -0.77
CA THR A 123 21.32 -7.40 -0.05
C THR A 123 20.87 -8.52 0.88
N ARG A 124 20.67 -8.18 2.16
CA ARG A 124 20.13 -9.06 3.20
C ARG A 124 18.63 -9.14 3.06
N GLN A 125 18.14 -10.15 2.36
CA GLN A 125 16.71 -10.31 2.09
C GLN A 125 16.29 -11.78 2.10
N ILE A 126 14.98 -12.01 2.29
CA ILE A 126 14.33 -13.26 1.89
C ILE A 126 13.56 -13.01 0.61
N THR A 127 13.58 -13.98 -0.30
CA THR A 127 12.90 -13.88 -1.60
C THR A 127 11.92 -15.03 -1.76
N PHE A 128 10.69 -14.68 -2.12
CA PHE A 128 9.60 -15.61 -2.38
C PHE A 128 9.44 -15.81 -3.89
N THR A 129 9.43 -17.06 -4.33
CA THR A 129 9.20 -17.44 -5.73
C THR A 129 8.26 -18.64 -5.83
N GLY A 130 7.64 -18.88 -6.99
CA GLY A 130 6.65 -19.94 -7.13
C GLY A 130 5.32 -19.58 -6.46
N GLY A 131 4.56 -20.58 -6.00
CA GLY A 131 3.29 -20.35 -5.31
C GLY A 131 2.32 -19.48 -6.12
N ALA A 132 1.72 -18.48 -5.46
CA ALA A 132 0.88 -17.47 -6.08
C ALA A 132 1.66 -16.36 -6.82
N PHE A 133 2.99 -16.40 -6.85
CA PHE A 133 3.84 -15.54 -7.69
C PHE A 133 4.01 -16.09 -9.11
N GLY A 134 3.66 -17.36 -9.34
CA GLY A 134 3.82 -18.01 -10.65
C GLY A 134 5.28 -18.41 -10.92
N THR A 135 5.61 -18.66 -12.19
CA THR A 135 6.95 -19.17 -12.59
C THR A 135 8.01 -18.09 -12.70
N THR A 136 7.63 -16.83 -12.94
CA THR A 136 8.55 -15.70 -13.14
C THR A 136 8.40 -14.61 -12.10
N GLY A 137 7.31 -14.61 -11.32
CA GLY A 137 7.09 -13.60 -10.29
C GLY A 137 7.94 -13.87 -9.05
N THR A 138 8.48 -12.80 -8.50
CA THR A 138 9.25 -12.82 -7.26
C THR A 138 8.83 -11.64 -6.38
N ALA A 139 8.99 -11.78 -5.08
CA ALA A 139 8.87 -10.67 -4.14
C ALA A 139 9.83 -10.89 -2.98
N SER A 140 10.44 -9.81 -2.49
CA SER A 140 11.46 -9.90 -1.45
C SER A 140 11.14 -9.00 -0.28
N VAL A 141 11.64 -9.38 0.88
CA VAL A 141 11.58 -8.59 2.12
C VAL A 141 12.98 -8.42 2.65
N SER A 142 13.37 -7.18 2.88
CA SER A 142 14.66 -6.85 3.47
C SER A 142 14.69 -7.26 4.94
N LEU A 143 15.75 -7.96 5.34
CA LEU A 143 15.92 -8.47 6.70
C LEU A 143 16.47 -7.44 7.68
N THR A 144 17.07 -6.36 7.17
CA THR A 144 17.57 -5.25 7.99
C THR A 144 16.75 -3.99 7.77
N LYS A 145 16.69 -3.16 8.80
CA LYS A 145 16.11 -1.81 8.71
C LYS A 145 16.98 -0.93 7.81
N ALA A 146 16.36 0.08 7.21
CA ALA A 146 17.13 1.19 6.67
C ALA A 146 17.87 1.89 7.82
N THR A 147 19.03 2.47 7.53
CA THR A 147 19.72 3.35 8.48
C THR A 147 19.72 4.75 7.95
N ASN A 148 19.56 5.70 8.86
CA ASN A 148 19.66 7.12 8.55
C ASN A 148 20.98 7.41 7.84
N ALA A 149 20.92 8.29 6.84
CA ALA A 149 22.14 8.88 6.32
C ALA A 149 22.71 9.84 7.35
N THR A 150 24.00 9.70 7.63
CA THR A 150 24.74 10.66 8.45
C THR A 150 25.82 11.33 7.62
N SER A 151 26.03 12.62 7.88
CA SER A 151 27.19 13.36 7.40
C SER A 151 27.79 14.14 8.56
N THR A 152 29.07 13.89 8.84
CA THR A 152 29.78 14.48 9.96
C THR A 152 30.82 15.46 9.43
N GLN A 153 30.96 16.62 10.07
CA GLN A 153 32.01 17.57 9.71
C GLN A 153 33.40 16.92 9.75
N GLN A 154 34.29 17.33 8.84
CA GLN A 154 35.64 16.77 8.78
C GLN A 154 36.46 17.16 10.02
N ASN A 155 36.42 18.44 10.38
CA ASN A 155 37.18 19.01 11.50
C ASN A 155 36.24 19.32 12.67
N ALA A 156 36.81 19.43 13.87
CA ALA A 156 36.07 19.92 15.02
C ALA A 156 35.46 21.29 14.69
N TYR A 157 34.25 21.52 15.18
CA TYR A 157 33.50 22.73 14.90
C TYR A 157 34.29 23.96 15.36
N ALA A 158 34.60 24.83 14.41
CA ALA A 158 35.19 26.14 14.68
C ALA A 158 34.15 27.22 14.38
N PRO A 159 33.86 28.14 15.32
CA PRO A 159 32.95 29.23 15.05
C PRO A 159 33.51 30.12 13.93
N VAL A 160 32.63 30.71 13.12
CA VAL A 160 33.05 31.56 12.00
C VAL A 160 33.99 32.66 12.49
N ALA A 161 35.15 32.81 11.82
CA ALA A 161 36.16 33.79 12.22
C ALA A 161 35.59 35.21 12.20
N ALA A 162 36.02 36.05 13.15
CA ALA A 162 35.70 37.47 13.10
C ALA A 162 36.36 38.10 11.87
N SER A 163 35.56 38.79 11.05
CA SER A 163 36.10 39.89 10.26
C SER A 163 36.57 40.97 11.25
N THR A 164 37.80 41.44 11.09
CA THR A 164 38.46 42.51 11.86
C THR A 164 37.55 43.75 11.99
N SER A 165 37.57 44.61 13.01
CA SER A 165 38.38 44.82 14.22
C SER A 165 37.43 45.40 15.28
N PRO A 166 37.52 45.03 16.58
CA PRO A 166 36.72 45.66 17.61
C PRO A 166 37.09 47.15 17.71
N VAL A 167 36.14 48.05 17.46
CA VAL A 167 36.27 49.43 17.95
C VAL A 167 36.43 49.34 19.47
N ALA A 168 37.57 49.83 19.96
CA ALA A 168 37.96 49.73 21.37
C ALA A 168 37.02 50.58 22.23
N ASN A 169 35.90 49.99 22.62
CA ASN A 169 35.09 50.52 23.70
C ASN A 169 35.74 49.99 24.98
N SER A 170 36.53 50.82 25.65
CA SER A 170 37.23 50.43 26.87
C SER A 170 36.21 50.31 28.01
N TRP A 171 35.79 49.08 28.27
CA TRP A 171 35.05 48.69 29.46
C TRP A 171 36.02 48.00 30.41
N GLY A 172 35.83 48.13 31.72
CA GLY A 172 36.66 47.43 32.70
C GLY A 172 36.62 45.91 32.47
N SER A 173 37.69 45.20 32.88
CA SER A 173 37.74 43.74 32.81
C SER A 173 36.49 43.12 33.47
N TYR A 174 35.89 42.12 32.83
CA TYR A 174 34.74 41.40 33.37
C TYR A 174 35.18 40.53 34.54
N THR A 175 34.61 40.78 35.71
CA THR A 175 34.76 39.95 36.90
C THR A 175 33.44 39.25 37.21
N PRO A 176 33.43 37.92 37.42
CA PRO A 176 32.22 37.22 37.86
C PRO A 176 31.73 37.79 39.21
N ASN A 177 30.46 38.17 39.28
CA ASN A 177 29.80 38.52 40.55
C ASN A 177 29.27 37.25 41.22
N ALA A 178 29.28 37.17 42.55
CA ALA A 178 28.61 36.12 43.30
C ALA A 178 27.08 36.15 43.16
N GLY A 179 26.48 37.34 42.99
CA GLY A 179 25.04 37.53 42.78
C GLY A 179 24.64 37.60 41.30
N ASN A 180 23.33 37.42 41.04
CA ASN A 180 22.76 37.65 39.72
C ASN A 180 22.86 39.14 39.35
N GLN A 181 23.28 39.43 38.13
CA GLN A 181 23.38 40.79 37.61
C GLN A 181 22.25 41.05 36.62
N THR A 182 21.54 42.15 36.76
CA THR A 182 20.49 42.56 35.83
C THR A 182 20.78 43.94 35.24
N PHE A 183 20.58 44.07 33.93
CA PHE A 183 20.79 45.32 33.20
C PHE A 183 19.94 45.33 31.95
N GLN A 184 19.71 46.51 31.40
CA GLN A 184 18.92 46.72 30.20
C GLN A 184 19.83 47.07 29.03
N VAL A 185 19.53 46.52 27.86
CA VAL A 185 20.19 46.85 26.60
C VAL A 185 19.14 47.29 25.60
N LYS A 186 19.40 48.38 24.90
CA LYS A 186 18.58 48.85 23.77
C LYS A 186 19.48 49.12 22.58
N GLY A 187 19.36 48.30 21.54
CA GLY A 187 19.95 48.55 20.23
C GLY A 187 19.21 49.64 19.46
N ASN A 188 19.81 50.07 18.35
CA ASN A 188 19.29 51.16 17.53
C ASN A 188 17.92 50.85 16.91
N ASN A 189 17.66 49.58 16.59
CA ASN A 189 16.40 49.11 15.99
C ASN A 189 15.50 48.35 16.99
N ASP A 190 15.87 48.32 18.27
CA ASP A 190 15.06 47.66 19.30
C ASP A 190 13.89 48.57 19.70
N SER A 191 12.66 48.03 19.63
CA SER A 191 11.45 48.79 19.97
C SER A 191 11.42 49.23 21.45
N SER A 192 12.01 48.44 22.33
CA SER A 192 12.09 48.67 23.78
C SER A 192 13.43 48.19 24.34
N ALA A 193 13.80 48.65 25.54
CA ALA A 193 14.95 48.12 26.25
C ALA A 193 14.68 46.67 26.71
N ILE A 194 15.67 45.80 26.55
CA ILE A 194 15.60 44.37 26.87
C ILE A 194 16.28 44.14 28.21
N ASN A 195 15.54 43.57 29.16
CA ASN A 195 16.09 43.16 30.46
C ASN A 195 16.93 41.90 30.29
N LEU A 196 18.19 41.97 30.66
CA LEU A 196 19.14 40.87 30.63
C LEU A 196 19.53 40.48 32.05
N THR A 197 19.66 39.18 32.29
CA THR A 197 20.13 38.61 33.57
C THR A 197 21.34 37.71 33.34
N VAL A 198 22.46 38.00 34.01
CA VAL A 198 23.62 37.10 34.09
C VAL A 198 23.62 36.44 35.45
N ALA A 199 23.63 35.11 35.48
CA ALA A 199 23.64 34.36 36.74
C ALA A 199 24.95 34.56 37.51
N GLY A 200 24.87 34.60 38.84
CA GLY A 200 26.03 34.67 39.72
C GLY A 200 27.03 33.54 39.45
N GLY A 201 28.32 33.83 39.52
CA GLY A 201 29.42 32.90 39.27
C GLY A 201 29.72 32.64 37.78
N SER A 202 28.97 33.22 36.85
CA SER A 202 29.21 33.03 35.41
C SER A 202 30.57 33.58 35.00
N ASN A 203 31.45 32.72 34.46
CA ASN A 203 32.65 33.17 33.76
C ASN A 203 32.26 33.95 32.48
N ILE A 204 33.22 34.66 31.87
CA ILE A 204 32.96 35.54 30.73
C ILE A 204 32.25 34.84 29.56
N ASN A 205 32.58 33.57 29.28
CA ASN A 205 31.97 32.80 28.20
C ASN A 205 30.52 32.39 28.52
N SER A 206 30.25 31.98 29.77
CA SER A 206 28.91 31.68 30.25
C SER A 206 28.03 32.93 30.26
N ALA A 207 28.59 34.08 30.65
CA ALA A 207 27.89 35.36 30.63
C ALA A 207 27.53 35.80 29.21
N ILE A 208 28.50 35.78 28.28
CA ILE A 208 28.27 36.08 26.86
C ILE A 208 27.16 35.17 26.29
N THR A 209 27.23 33.88 26.57
CA THR A 209 26.24 32.90 26.09
C THR A 209 24.84 33.22 26.62
N SER A 210 24.72 33.52 27.92
CA SER A 210 23.44 33.88 28.53
C SER A 210 22.85 35.15 27.91
N ILE A 211 23.70 36.18 27.75
CA ILE A 211 23.29 37.48 27.18
C ILE A 211 22.82 37.31 25.73
N ASN A 212 23.61 36.66 24.88
CA ASN A 212 23.25 36.48 23.48
C ASN A 212 21.96 35.68 23.32
N GLN A 213 21.73 34.65 24.16
CA GLN A 213 20.46 33.92 24.13
C GLN A 213 19.25 34.80 24.47
N GLN A 214 19.36 35.66 25.48
CA GLN A 214 18.27 36.55 25.88
C GLN A 214 18.00 37.66 24.84
N LEU A 215 19.06 38.21 24.23
CA LEU A 215 18.94 39.17 23.13
C LEU A 215 18.28 38.55 21.90
N SER A 216 18.71 37.33 21.52
CA SER A 216 18.14 36.57 20.40
C SER A 216 16.68 36.19 20.65
N ALA A 217 16.33 35.76 21.87
CA ALA A 217 14.94 35.47 22.24
C ALA A 217 14.03 36.72 22.18
N SER A 218 14.60 37.91 22.38
CA SER A 218 13.90 39.18 22.29
C SER A 218 13.89 39.79 20.89
N GLY A 219 14.48 39.11 19.89
CA GLY A 219 14.54 39.57 18.50
C GLY A 219 15.50 40.74 18.25
N SER A 220 16.35 41.09 19.21
CA SER A 220 17.34 42.15 19.03
C SER A 220 18.42 41.73 18.05
N SER A 221 19.00 42.70 17.34
CA SER A 221 20.23 42.51 16.58
C SER A 221 21.50 42.73 17.40
N VAL A 222 21.40 43.24 18.62
CA VAL A 222 22.57 43.45 19.51
C VAL A 222 23.14 42.12 19.96
N ARG A 223 24.47 42.02 19.98
CA ARG A 223 25.21 40.85 20.45
C ARG A 223 26.38 41.28 21.32
N VAL A 224 26.86 40.33 22.11
CA VAL A 224 27.99 40.49 23.03
C VAL A 224 29.07 39.48 22.70
N ARG A 225 30.32 39.94 22.83
CA ARG A 225 31.52 39.12 22.70
C ARG A 225 32.55 39.50 23.75
N GLU A 226 33.63 38.74 23.77
CA GLU A 226 34.79 39.02 24.61
C GLU A 226 35.75 39.93 23.83
N SER A 227 36.31 40.94 24.49
CA SER A 227 37.41 41.74 23.96
C SER A 227 38.34 42.11 25.10
N VAL A 228 39.55 41.53 25.10
CA VAL A 228 40.59 41.78 26.11
C VAL A 228 40.05 41.59 27.54
N GLY A 229 39.32 40.49 27.79
CA GLY A 229 38.75 40.19 29.09
C GLY A 229 37.52 41.02 29.48
N ALA A 230 36.99 41.86 28.60
CA ALA A 230 35.75 42.63 28.83
C ALA A 230 34.60 42.16 27.92
N LEU A 231 33.37 42.50 28.31
CA LEU A 231 32.18 42.33 27.46
C LEU A 231 32.12 43.48 26.44
N GLN A 232 32.10 43.13 25.15
CA GLN A 232 31.92 44.08 24.07
C GLN A 232 30.56 43.88 23.41
N PHE A 233 29.73 44.92 23.49
CA PHE A 233 28.45 44.99 22.80
C PHE A 233 28.63 45.56 21.40
N PHE A 234 27.90 45.03 20.43
CA PHE A 234 27.87 45.48 19.04
C PHE A 234 26.52 45.11 18.41
N ASP A 235 26.21 45.68 17.26
CA ASP A 235 25.01 45.32 16.51
C ASP A 235 25.39 44.34 15.41
N GLY A 236 24.71 43.20 15.37
CA GLY A 236 24.92 42.13 14.39
C GLY A 236 24.27 42.41 13.03
N ASN A 237 23.45 43.45 12.90
CA ASN A 237 22.85 43.85 11.62
C ASN A 237 23.59 45.04 11.01
N ALA A 238 24.13 44.86 9.79
CA ALA A 238 24.82 45.91 9.05
C ALA A 238 23.95 47.16 8.75
N ALA A 239 22.63 47.03 8.76
CA ALA A 239 21.72 48.18 8.61
C ALA A 239 21.59 49.03 9.88
N ASN A 240 21.98 48.47 11.03
CA ASN A 240 21.86 49.11 12.34
C ASN A 240 23.19 49.69 12.84
N VAL A 241 24.21 49.70 11.99
CA VAL A 241 25.55 50.25 12.25
C VAL A 241 25.79 51.48 11.36
N GLY A 242 26.44 52.51 11.89
CA GLY A 242 26.69 53.76 11.13
C GLY A 242 26.79 55.00 12.00
N ALA A 243 27.00 56.16 11.36
CA ALA A 243 27.07 57.44 12.04
C ALA A 243 25.76 57.75 12.77
N GLY A 244 25.80 57.83 14.10
CA GLY A 244 24.64 58.11 14.95
C GLY A 244 23.89 56.89 15.48
N ALA A 245 24.26 55.67 15.08
CA ALA A 245 23.67 54.45 15.64
C ALA A 245 24.23 54.17 17.04
N THR A 246 23.34 53.98 18.01
CA THR A 246 23.73 53.80 19.43
C THR A 246 23.23 52.48 20.00
N ILE A 247 24.07 51.82 20.81
CA ILE A 247 23.63 50.78 21.75
C ILE A 247 23.65 51.40 23.14
N ALA A 248 22.50 51.45 23.80
CA ALA A 248 22.36 51.97 25.15
C ALA A 248 22.35 50.81 26.15
N ILE A 249 23.23 50.87 27.15
CA ILE A 249 23.26 49.93 28.26
C ILE A 249 22.92 50.70 29.55
N THR A 250 21.84 50.28 30.21
CA THR A 250 21.35 50.90 31.44
C THR A 250 21.30 49.85 32.55
N ALA A 251 22.14 49.98 33.56
CA ALA A 251 22.04 49.12 34.74
C ALA A 251 20.76 49.46 35.51
N THR A 252 19.96 48.46 35.87
CA THR A 252 18.85 48.65 36.80
C THR A 252 19.45 48.73 38.20
N LEU A 253 19.24 49.86 38.89
CA LEU A 253 19.80 50.17 40.21
C LEU A 253 19.64 49.00 41.20
N GLY A 254 20.74 48.30 41.45
CA GLY A 254 20.95 47.32 42.48
C GLY A 254 22.47 47.21 42.67
N SER A 255 22.96 47.63 43.82
CA SER A 255 24.38 47.73 44.17
C SER A 255 25.07 46.37 44.05
N ASP A 256 25.77 46.15 42.96
CA ASP A 256 27.04 45.42 42.82
C ASP A 256 27.36 45.37 41.32
N ALA A 257 27.72 46.56 40.82
CA ALA A 257 27.71 46.95 39.42
C ALA A 257 28.52 45.99 38.54
N LEU A 258 27.84 45.46 37.52
CA LEU A 258 28.45 45.21 36.22
C LEU A 258 29.29 46.45 35.88
N ASN A 259 30.58 46.29 35.59
CA ASN A 259 31.56 47.37 35.38
C ASN A 259 31.33 48.11 34.03
N ILE A 260 30.06 48.41 33.76
CA ILE A 260 29.52 49.09 32.60
C ILE A 260 29.01 50.44 33.10
N THR A 261 29.80 51.50 32.89
CA THR A 261 29.40 52.89 33.16
C THR A 261 28.01 53.16 32.56
N PRO A 262 26.98 53.45 33.38
CA PRO A 262 25.64 53.75 32.89
C PRO A 262 25.64 55.00 31.99
N GLY A 263 24.98 54.93 30.84
CA GLY A 263 24.76 56.09 29.97
C GLY A 263 25.74 56.29 28.80
N ALA A 264 26.64 55.34 28.53
CA ALA A 264 27.45 55.38 27.32
C ALA A 264 26.64 54.92 26.10
N ASN A 265 26.30 55.86 25.21
CA ASN A 265 25.87 55.53 23.85
C ASN A 265 27.09 54.98 23.10
N ILE A 266 27.09 53.68 22.82
CA ILE A 266 28.16 53.06 22.03
C ILE A 266 27.85 53.28 20.56
N ASN A 267 28.80 53.82 19.78
CA ASN A 267 28.69 53.74 18.31
C ASN A 267 28.56 52.26 17.93
N ALA A 268 27.44 51.88 17.31
CA ALA A 268 27.22 50.55 16.79
C ALA A 268 28.18 50.32 15.60
N ALA A 269 29.47 50.17 15.86
CA ALA A 269 30.52 50.00 14.87
C ALA A 269 31.14 48.62 15.08
N GLY A 270 30.43 47.60 14.64
CA GLY A 270 30.98 46.28 14.39
C GLY A 270 30.51 45.85 13.01
N THR A 271 31.42 45.46 12.13
CA THR A 271 31.03 44.68 10.96
C THR A 271 30.47 43.35 11.49
N PRO A 272 29.30 42.89 11.00
CA PRO A 272 28.82 41.55 11.32
C PRO A 272 29.88 40.51 10.97
N ARG A 273 30.05 39.48 11.81
CA ARG A 273 30.97 38.38 11.48
C ARG A 273 30.57 37.73 10.17
N ALA A 274 31.55 37.14 9.49
CA ALA A 274 31.27 36.30 8.34
C ALA A 274 30.26 35.20 8.72
N THR A 275 29.41 34.83 7.78
CA THR A 275 28.43 33.75 7.93
C THR A 275 28.88 32.53 7.15
N GLN A 276 28.66 31.35 7.71
CA GLN A 276 28.73 30.09 6.96
C GLN A 276 27.32 29.74 6.44
N GLN A 277 27.23 29.41 5.16
CA GLN A 277 26.00 28.98 4.52
C GLN A 277 26.08 27.52 4.11
N ILE A 278 25.23 26.70 4.74
CA ILE A 278 25.03 25.30 4.37
C ILE A 278 23.57 25.13 3.94
N ALA A 279 23.32 24.20 3.02
CA ALA A 279 21.98 23.78 2.66
C ALA A 279 21.81 22.31 3.03
N ILE A 280 20.68 21.95 3.64
CA ILE A 280 20.36 20.58 4.03
C ILE A 280 19.05 20.19 3.35
N ASN A 281 19.07 19.24 2.42
CA ASN A 281 17.92 18.87 1.59
C ASN A 281 17.23 20.08 0.94
N GLY A 282 18.05 21.05 0.47
CA GLY A 282 17.56 22.28 -0.15
C GLY A 282 17.17 23.40 0.82
N HIS A 283 17.11 23.12 2.13
CA HIS A 283 16.84 24.13 3.17
C HIS A 283 18.11 24.92 3.50
N ALA A 284 18.08 26.23 3.28
CA ALA A 284 19.21 27.10 3.56
C ALA A 284 19.37 27.38 5.07
N ILE A 285 20.57 27.16 5.59
CA ILE A 285 20.95 27.43 6.97
C ILE A 285 22.12 28.41 6.99
N THR A 286 22.01 29.46 7.80
CA THR A 286 23.05 30.48 7.96
C THR A 286 23.58 30.47 9.38
N LEU A 287 24.84 30.09 9.55
CA LEU A 287 25.52 30.12 10.85
C LEU A 287 26.40 31.37 10.94
N ASN A 288 26.11 32.26 11.88
CA ASN A 288 27.00 33.37 12.24
C ASN A 288 27.94 32.99 13.41
N GLY A 289 29.06 33.70 13.55
CA GLY A 289 30.06 33.45 14.59
C GLY A 289 29.76 34.07 15.96
N ASP A 290 28.56 34.62 16.19
CA ASP A 290 28.17 35.33 17.41
C ASP A 290 27.10 34.56 18.23
N ASP A 291 26.13 33.97 17.54
CA ASP A 291 25.06 33.13 18.07
C ASP A 291 25.43 31.64 18.08
N HIS A 292 26.30 31.22 17.16
CA HIS A 292 26.69 29.81 17.00
C HIS A 292 28.18 29.64 17.33
N ARG A 293 28.53 29.92 18.59
CA ARG A 293 29.93 29.86 19.04
C ARG A 293 30.38 28.44 19.37
N THR A 294 29.42 27.57 19.72
CA THR A 294 29.65 26.17 20.02
C THR A 294 28.92 25.27 19.02
N PRO A 295 29.37 24.02 18.80
CA PRO A 295 28.65 23.09 17.94
C PRO A 295 27.23 22.82 18.43
N GLN A 296 26.97 22.89 19.74
CA GLN A 296 25.63 22.71 20.31
C GLN A 296 24.68 23.85 19.92
N GLN A 297 25.18 25.10 19.95
CA GLN A 297 24.40 26.26 19.50
C GLN A 297 24.10 26.18 18.01
N ALA A 298 25.09 25.79 17.20
CA ALA A 298 24.91 25.59 15.77
C ALA A 298 23.89 24.48 15.46
N ALA A 299 23.99 23.32 16.13
CA ALA A 299 23.04 22.22 15.96
C ALA A 299 21.61 22.61 16.35
N ALA A 300 21.44 23.32 17.48
CA ALA A 300 20.15 23.82 17.92
C ALA A 300 19.54 24.81 16.90
N HIS A 301 20.36 25.72 16.36
CA HIS A 301 19.92 26.64 15.31
C HIS A 301 19.53 25.93 14.02
N ILE A 302 20.30 24.92 13.58
CA ILE A 302 19.96 24.10 12.42
C ILE A 302 18.59 23.43 12.62
N ASN A 303 18.38 22.76 13.77
CA ASN A 303 17.11 22.06 14.04
C ASN A 303 15.91 23.01 14.09
N THR A 304 16.05 24.15 14.74
CA THR A 304 14.97 25.15 14.81
C THR A 304 14.66 25.76 13.45
N THR A 305 15.69 26.04 12.64
CA THR A 305 15.55 26.56 11.28
C THR A 305 14.90 25.54 10.35
N LEU A 306 15.32 24.27 10.39
CA LEU A 306 14.71 23.19 9.60
C LEU A 306 13.23 23.02 9.94
N LYS A 307 12.88 23.04 11.23
CA LYS A 307 11.49 22.96 11.68
C LYS A 307 10.67 24.17 11.20
N ALA A 308 11.22 25.37 11.28
CA ALA A 308 10.55 26.59 10.81
C ALA A 308 10.33 26.60 9.29
N GLN A 309 11.23 25.98 8.53
CA GLN A 309 11.14 25.85 7.07
C GLN A 309 10.29 24.66 6.61
N GLY A 310 9.69 23.89 7.52
CA GLY A 310 8.85 22.73 7.18
C GLY A 310 9.63 21.54 6.60
N ALA A 311 10.89 21.36 7.01
CA ALA A 311 11.68 20.20 6.60
C ALA A 311 11.00 18.88 7.00
N ALA A 312 11.24 17.83 6.22
CA ALA A 312 10.69 16.50 6.48
C ALA A 312 11.06 15.99 7.89
N GLU A 313 10.10 15.32 8.53
CA GLU A 313 10.28 14.70 9.84
C GLU A 313 11.48 13.73 9.81
N GLY A 314 12.35 13.83 10.82
CA GLY A 314 13.55 12.99 10.95
C GLY A 314 14.88 13.63 10.54
N LEU A 315 14.87 14.78 9.84
CA LEU A 315 16.08 15.57 9.60
C LEU A 315 16.54 16.25 10.90
N LYS A 316 17.75 15.93 11.36
CA LYS A 316 18.28 16.42 12.64
C LYS A 316 19.76 16.75 12.56
N ALA A 317 20.17 17.81 13.24
CA ALA A 317 21.55 18.14 13.53
C ALA A 317 21.88 17.78 14.98
N SER A 318 23.00 17.12 15.19
CA SER A 318 23.53 16.75 16.51
C SER A 318 25.02 17.07 16.59
N VAL A 319 25.61 16.83 17.75
CA VAL A 319 27.05 17.00 18.00
C VAL A 319 27.64 15.68 18.44
N GLU A 320 28.70 15.25 17.78
CA GLU A 320 29.48 14.07 18.14
C GLU A 320 30.97 14.42 18.05
N ASN A 321 31.74 14.19 19.12
CA ASN A 321 33.17 14.51 19.18
C ASN A 321 33.51 15.94 18.72
N ASP A 322 32.77 16.94 19.22
CA ASP A 322 32.85 18.36 18.88
C ASP A 322 32.59 18.70 17.40
N LYS A 323 32.02 17.78 16.62
CA LYS A 323 31.67 17.97 15.21
C LYS A 323 30.16 18.06 15.04
N LEU A 324 29.71 18.88 14.10
CA LEU A 324 28.32 18.84 13.66
C LEU A 324 28.07 17.56 12.86
N VAL A 325 26.99 16.86 13.21
CA VAL A 325 26.51 15.67 12.51
C VAL A 325 25.11 15.98 11.99
N ILE A 326 24.90 15.87 10.69
CA ILE A 326 23.57 15.92 10.09
C ILE A 326 23.09 14.50 9.86
N THR A 327 21.94 14.17 10.41
CA THR A 327 21.30 12.86 10.27
C THR A 327 19.97 13.03 9.53
N GLY A 328 19.77 12.21 8.50
CA GLY A 328 18.54 12.16 7.72
C GLY A 328 17.46 11.32 8.40
N PRO A 329 16.34 11.06 7.72
CA PRO A 329 15.25 10.28 8.29
C PRO A 329 15.65 8.79 8.42
N ASP A 330 14.95 8.07 9.30
CA ASP A 330 15.18 6.65 9.63
C ASP A 330 14.78 5.69 8.47
N ASP A 331 14.29 6.22 7.36
CA ASP A 331 13.82 5.46 6.19
C ASP A 331 14.90 5.22 5.13
N GLY A 332 16.11 5.77 5.33
CA GLY A 332 17.23 5.63 4.40
C GLY A 332 17.14 6.49 3.14
N THR A 333 16.24 7.47 3.08
CA THR A 333 16.06 8.39 1.94
C THR A 333 17.25 9.33 1.67
N GLY A 334 18.27 9.31 2.53
CA GLY A 334 19.50 10.06 2.33
C GLY A 334 19.50 11.45 2.95
N VAL A 335 20.67 12.08 2.97
CA VAL A 335 20.85 13.51 3.27
C VAL A 335 21.61 14.09 2.08
N THR A 336 21.16 15.24 1.60
CA THR A 336 21.89 16.03 0.62
C THR A 336 22.37 17.30 1.31
N LEU A 337 23.67 17.57 1.23
CA LEU A 337 24.25 18.81 1.72
C LEU A 337 24.69 19.66 0.53
N GLY A 338 24.49 20.97 0.64
CA GLY A 338 24.90 21.98 -0.34
C GLY A 338 25.25 23.30 0.35
N GLY A 339 25.25 24.38 -0.41
CA GLY A 339 25.63 25.72 0.07
C GLY A 339 27.11 26.05 -0.17
N ALA A 340 27.46 27.33 0.06
CA ALA A 340 28.80 27.84 -0.19
C ALA A 340 29.87 27.17 0.69
N ASP A 341 29.49 26.79 1.92
CA ASP A 341 30.39 26.23 2.92
C ASP A 341 30.17 24.72 3.12
N VAL A 342 29.58 24.03 2.14
CA VAL A 342 29.33 22.58 2.21
C VAL A 342 30.61 21.75 2.43
N ALA A 343 31.76 22.28 1.99
CA ALA A 343 33.06 21.65 2.12
C ALA A 343 33.46 21.34 3.58
N LEU A 344 32.81 21.96 4.58
CA LEU A 344 32.95 21.62 6.00
C LEU A 344 32.61 20.15 6.30
N PHE A 345 31.74 19.54 5.50
CA PHE A 345 31.35 18.13 5.57
C PHE A 345 32.14 17.23 4.59
N GLY A 346 33.15 17.81 3.95
CA GLY A 346 34.09 17.14 3.08
C GLY A 346 33.78 17.17 1.59
N THR A 347 34.78 16.79 0.79
CA THR A 347 34.73 16.77 -0.67
C THR A 347 35.21 15.41 -1.20
N PRO A 348 34.34 14.60 -1.84
CA PRO A 348 32.88 14.75 -1.90
C PRO A 348 32.24 14.66 -0.51
N VAL A 349 31.06 15.25 -0.33
CA VAL A 349 30.30 15.08 0.91
C VAL A 349 29.90 13.61 1.02
N THR A 350 30.37 12.94 2.07
CA THR A 350 29.99 11.56 2.33
C THR A 350 28.68 11.54 3.11
N THR A 351 27.65 10.94 2.51
CA THR A 351 26.36 10.66 3.15
C THR A 351 26.13 9.16 3.11
N THR A 352 26.20 8.50 4.25
CA THR A 352 26.08 7.04 4.33
C THR A 352 24.61 6.64 4.48
N ALA A 353 23.79 6.87 3.45
CA ALA A 353 22.42 6.36 3.40
C ALA A 353 22.46 4.86 3.10
N LYS A 354 21.79 4.04 3.92
CA LYS A 354 21.69 2.61 3.64
C LYS A 354 20.23 2.18 3.60
N ALA A 355 19.80 1.75 2.42
CA ALA A 355 18.46 1.22 2.21
C ALA A 355 18.25 -0.04 3.06
N ALA A 356 16.98 -0.38 3.31
CA ALA A 356 16.63 -1.63 3.98
C ALA A 356 17.23 -2.82 3.22
N GLY A 357 17.94 -3.70 3.92
CA GLY A 357 18.66 -4.84 3.32
C GLY A 357 20.17 -4.59 3.16
N ASP A 358 20.68 -3.40 3.45
CA ASP A 358 22.12 -3.14 3.47
C ASP A 358 22.81 -3.73 4.71
N ALA A 359 24.12 -3.87 4.64
CA ALA A 359 24.97 -4.47 5.66
C ALA A 359 25.07 -3.67 6.98
N ALA A 360 24.86 -2.34 6.93
CA ALA A 360 24.90 -1.50 8.12
C ALA A 360 23.60 -1.50 8.94
N GLY A 361 22.50 -2.01 8.36
CA GLY A 361 21.19 -2.03 9.01
C GLY A 361 21.09 -3.04 10.15
N THR A 362 20.41 -2.65 11.22
CA THR A 362 20.04 -3.59 12.29
C THR A 362 19.04 -4.60 11.76
N VAL A 363 19.20 -5.87 12.11
CA VAL A 363 18.26 -6.94 11.76
C VAL A 363 16.88 -6.63 12.36
N LYS A 364 15.83 -6.76 11.55
CA LYS A 364 14.44 -6.59 11.97
C LYS A 364 14.02 -7.68 12.95
N SER A 365 13.10 -7.38 13.85
CA SER A 365 12.46 -8.41 14.67
C SER A 365 11.52 -9.28 13.84
N VAL A 366 11.13 -10.44 14.36
CA VAL A 366 10.12 -11.29 13.70
C VAL A 366 8.79 -10.55 13.56
N ASP A 367 8.38 -9.76 14.56
CA ASP A 367 7.13 -9.00 14.49
C ASP A 367 7.17 -7.92 13.40
N GLU A 368 8.31 -7.27 13.21
CA GLU A 368 8.51 -6.30 12.13
C GLU A 368 8.41 -6.97 10.75
N LEU A 369 9.03 -8.15 10.58
CA LEU A 369 8.91 -8.93 9.34
C LEU A 369 7.47 -9.38 9.09
N VAL A 370 6.76 -9.83 10.13
CA VAL A 370 5.35 -10.22 10.04
C VAL A 370 4.48 -9.04 9.61
N PHE A 371 4.70 -7.88 10.22
CA PHE A 371 3.99 -6.65 9.87
C PHE A 371 4.24 -6.25 8.42
N GLU A 372 5.50 -6.24 7.97
CA GLU A 372 5.87 -5.86 6.61
C GLU A 372 5.33 -6.83 5.55
N ILE A 373 5.43 -8.15 5.80
CA ILE A 373 4.91 -9.16 4.86
C ILE A 373 3.39 -9.02 4.72
N ASN A 374 2.66 -8.89 5.82
CA ASN A 374 1.20 -8.80 5.79
C ASN A 374 0.71 -7.41 5.32
N GLY A 375 1.52 -6.36 5.47
CA GLY A 375 1.23 -5.01 4.99
C GLY A 375 1.59 -4.79 3.51
N SER A 376 2.46 -5.62 2.94
CA SER A 376 2.93 -5.47 1.56
C SER A 376 1.87 -5.90 0.55
N ALA A 377 1.51 -4.99 -0.36
CA ALA A 377 0.61 -5.28 -1.49
C ALA A 377 1.18 -6.33 -2.45
N ALA A 378 2.51 -6.54 -2.45
CA ALA A 378 3.14 -7.57 -3.26
C ALA A 378 2.97 -8.99 -2.66
N LEU A 379 2.79 -9.08 -1.34
CA LEU A 379 2.86 -10.34 -0.59
C LEU A 379 1.51 -10.76 0.04
N ASN A 380 0.72 -9.81 0.55
CA ASN A 380 -0.39 -10.08 1.47
C ASN A 380 -1.57 -10.89 0.89
N THR A 381 -1.72 -10.95 -0.43
CA THR A 381 -2.72 -11.81 -1.10
C THR A 381 -2.15 -13.16 -1.52
N ARG A 382 -0.84 -13.37 -1.40
CA ARG A 382 -0.10 -14.54 -1.91
C ARG A 382 0.42 -15.42 -0.78
N ILE A 383 0.87 -14.81 0.31
CA ILE A 383 1.35 -15.47 1.51
C ILE A 383 0.80 -14.75 2.74
N ARG A 384 0.82 -15.44 3.88
CA ARG A 384 0.53 -14.84 5.18
C ARG A 384 1.67 -15.12 6.14
N ALA A 385 2.11 -14.10 6.86
CA ALA A 385 3.09 -14.24 7.92
C ALA A 385 2.44 -14.23 9.31
N SER A 386 3.05 -14.92 10.26
CA SER A 386 2.69 -14.85 11.68
C SER A 386 3.92 -15.09 12.54
N ASN A 387 3.92 -14.54 13.75
CA ASN A 387 4.95 -14.85 14.75
C ASN A 387 4.53 -16.11 15.51
N ASP A 388 5.36 -17.16 15.41
CA ASP A 388 5.18 -18.44 16.08
C ASP A 388 6.28 -18.60 17.15
N ASN A 389 6.06 -17.98 18.31
CA ASN A 389 6.99 -18.00 19.45
C ASN A 389 8.42 -17.54 19.11
N GLY A 390 8.55 -16.43 18.38
CA GLY A 390 9.84 -15.87 17.96
C GLY A 390 10.40 -16.49 16.67
N LYS A 391 9.62 -17.33 15.97
CA LYS A 391 9.91 -17.80 14.62
C LYS A 391 8.98 -17.13 13.61
N LEU A 392 9.51 -16.77 12.45
CA LEU A 392 8.70 -16.30 11.33
C LEU A 392 8.00 -17.49 10.69
N ARG A 393 6.68 -17.59 10.87
CA ARG A 393 5.86 -18.60 10.21
C ARG A 393 5.22 -18.02 8.96
N ILE A 394 5.48 -18.65 7.82
CA ILE A 394 4.89 -18.29 6.53
C ILE A 394 3.87 -19.35 6.14
N GLU A 395 2.70 -18.92 5.69
CA GLU A 395 1.60 -19.72 5.15
C GLU A 395 1.49 -19.48 3.64
N ASN A 396 1.58 -20.56 2.85
CA ASN A 396 1.41 -20.51 1.40
C ASN A 396 -0.08 -20.53 1.06
N LEU A 397 -0.60 -19.44 0.48
CA LEU A 397 -2.03 -19.31 0.14
C LEU A 397 -2.38 -19.89 -1.25
N SER A 398 -1.46 -20.61 -1.88
CA SER A 398 -1.62 -21.12 -3.25
C SER A 398 -1.80 -22.65 -3.33
N THR A 399 -2.09 -23.13 -4.54
CA THR A 399 -2.21 -24.55 -4.89
C THR A 399 -0.92 -25.11 -5.53
N THR A 400 0.15 -24.33 -5.53
CA THR A 400 1.48 -24.68 -6.05
C THR A 400 2.52 -24.54 -4.93
N ASN A 401 3.71 -25.11 -5.11
CA ASN A 401 4.74 -25.03 -4.09
C ASN A 401 5.35 -23.62 -4.08
N LEU A 402 5.62 -23.10 -2.89
CA LEU A 402 6.26 -21.81 -2.66
C LEU A 402 7.71 -22.06 -2.24
N SER A 403 8.64 -21.37 -2.89
CA SER A 403 10.06 -21.37 -2.55
C SER A 403 10.44 -20.09 -1.82
N ILE A 404 11.26 -20.23 -0.78
CA ILE A 404 11.76 -19.13 0.06
C ILE A 404 13.28 -19.21 0.07
N GLU A 405 13.92 -18.30 -0.66
CA GLU A 405 15.38 -18.13 -0.64
C GLU A 405 15.79 -17.22 0.53
N GLY A 406 16.98 -17.45 1.08
CA GLY A 406 17.47 -16.78 2.30
C GLY A 406 17.26 -17.59 3.57
N VAL A 407 17.05 -18.91 3.45
CA VAL A 407 16.76 -19.84 4.55
C VAL A 407 17.70 -21.03 4.48
N SER A 408 18.53 -21.24 5.50
CA SER A 408 19.45 -22.38 5.59
C SER A 408 18.71 -23.72 5.59
N GLY A 409 19.40 -24.80 5.23
CA GLY A 409 18.87 -26.17 5.32
C GLY A 409 18.45 -26.61 6.74
N ALA A 410 18.88 -25.89 7.78
CA ALA A 410 18.43 -26.09 9.17
C ALA A 410 17.11 -25.36 9.51
N GLY A 411 16.51 -24.63 8.56
CA GLY A 411 15.27 -23.88 8.76
C GLY A 411 15.46 -22.52 9.43
N ALA A 412 16.67 -21.96 9.39
CA ALA A 412 16.96 -20.62 9.91
C ALA A 412 17.14 -19.61 8.77
N ILE A 413 16.45 -18.47 8.85
CA ILE A 413 16.60 -17.33 7.95
C ILE A 413 18.01 -16.77 8.13
N ASN A 414 18.82 -16.89 7.10
CA ASN A 414 20.21 -16.42 7.07
C ASN A 414 20.45 -15.30 6.05
N GLY A 415 19.50 -15.06 5.13
CA GLY A 415 19.59 -14.02 4.10
C GLY A 415 20.59 -14.30 2.98
N LEU A 416 21.21 -15.49 2.95
CA LEU A 416 22.14 -15.89 1.91
C LEU A 416 21.38 -16.37 0.67
N LEU A 417 21.86 -16.00 -0.51
CA LEU A 417 21.29 -16.46 -1.79
C LEU A 417 21.86 -17.83 -2.18
N GLY A 418 21.21 -18.49 -3.14
CA GLY A 418 21.61 -19.78 -3.70
C GLY A 418 20.72 -20.94 -3.27
N THR A 419 20.75 -22.01 -4.07
CA THR A 419 19.84 -23.18 -3.95
C THR A 419 19.99 -23.98 -2.65
N THR A 420 21.10 -23.85 -1.93
CA THR A 420 21.33 -24.45 -0.61
C THR A 420 20.74 -23.63 0.53
N ASN A 421 20.30 -22.41 0.25
CA ASN A 421 19.66 -21.49 1.18
C ASN A 421 18.18 -21.29 0.81
N THR A 422 17.52 -22.38 0.43
CA THR A 422 16.11 -22.38 0.03
C THR A 422 15.30 -23.32 0.91
N ALA A 423 14.20 -22.80 1.45
CA ALA A 423 13.13 -23.60 2.05
C ALA A 423 11.92 -23.68 1.10
N GLU A 424 11.19 -24.79 1.15
CA GLU A 424 9.98 -24.99 0.35
C GLU A 424 8.77 -25.17 1.26
N ILE A 425 7.70 -24.45 0.94
CA ILE A 425 6.38 -24.69 1.52
C ILE A 425 5.55 -25.39 0.47
N GLY A 426 5.07 -26.60 0.81
CA GLY A 426 4.21 -27.38 -0.07
C GLY A 426 2.93 -26.65 -0.47
N ARG A 427 2.26 -27.21 -1.48
CA ARG A 427 0.94 -26.78 -1.94
C ARG A 427 -0.21 -27.21 -1.02
N ASN A 428 -1.33 -26.52 -1.14
CA ASN A 428 -2.60 -26.98 -0.60
C ASN A 428 -3.23 -28.07 -1.50
N ASP A 429 -3.01 -29.34 -1.15
CA ASP A 429 -3.55 -30.48 -1.91
C ASP A 429 -5.08 -30.58 -1.85
N VAL A 430 -5.72 -30.20 -0.73
CA VAL A 430 -7.18 -30.26 -0.57
C VAL A 430 -7.86 -29.32 -1.55
N ARG A 431 -7.46 -28.04 -1.57
CA ARG A 431 -8.00 -27.07 -2.51
C ARG A 431 -7.69 -27.42 -3.96
N ARG A 432 -6.51 -27.97 -4.26
CA ARG A 432 -6.20 -28.43 -5.61
C ARG A 432 -7.14 -29.55 -6.05
N ASN A 433 -7.41 -30.54 -5.19
CA ASN A 433 -8.34 -31.62 -5.51
C ASN A 433 -9.77 -31.09 -5.72
N LEU A 434 -10.19 -30.09 -4.95
CA LEU A 434 -11.49 -29.42 -5.13
C LEU A 434 -11.56 -28.65 -6.46
N VAL A 435 -10.46 -28.03 -6.90
CA VAL A 435 -10.37 -27.41 -8.23
C VAL A 435 -10.54 -28.47 -9.33
N THR A 436 -9.88 -29.62 -9.19
CA THR A 436 -10.07 -30.74 -10.13
C THR A 436 -11.53 -31.19 -10.19
N GLN A 437 -12.16 -31.45 -9.03
CA GLN A 437 -13.58 -31.84 -8.97
C GLN A 437 -14.51 -30.78 -9.57
N PHE A 438 -14.24 -29.50 -9.30
CA PHE A 438 -15.02 -28.41 -9.88
C PHE A 438 -14.89 -28.36 -11.41
N ASN A 439 -13.68 -28.55 -11.94
CA ASN A 439 -13.46 -28.60 -13.39
C ASN A 439 -14.13 -29.82 -14.02
N GLU A 440 -14.10 -30.99 -13.38
CA GLU A 440 -14.83 -32.17 -13.84
C GLU A 440 -16.34 -31.92 -13.89
N LEU A 441 -16.92 -31.25 -12.89
CA LEU A 441 -18.33 -30.88 -12.88
C LEU A 441 -18.67 -29.84 -13.97
N ARG A 442 -17.76 -28.90 -14.24
CA ARG A 442 -17.90 -27.96 -15.34
C ARG A 442 -17.89 -28.70 -16.68
N ASP A 443 -16.97 -29.64 -16.87
CA ASP A 443 -16.90 -30.42 -18.10
C ASP A 443 -18.14 -31.35 -18.26
N GLN A 444 -18.75 -31.82 -17.15
CA GLN A 444 -20.05 -32.50 -17.18
C GLN A 444 -21.18 -31.56 -17.60
N LEU A 445 -21.17 -30.32 -17.11
CA LEU A 445 -22.14 -29.30 -17.52
C LEU A 445 -22.03 -28.98 -19.01
N ASP A 446 -20.81 -28.84 -19.52
CA ASP A 446 -20.54 -28.62 -20.95
C ASP A 446 -21.09 -29.78 -21.79
N LYS A 447 -20.86 -31.04 -21.36
CA LYS A 447 -21.43 -32.23 -22.02
C LYS A 447 -22.95 -32.25 -22.03
N PHE A 448 -23.60 -31.87 -20.92
CA PHE A 448 -25.06 -31.78 -20.89
C PHE A 448 -25.60 -30.68 -21.80
N SER A 449 -24.86 -29.57 -21.95
CA SER A 449 -25.19 -28.52 -22.91
C SER A 449 -25.05 -29.00 -24.35
N ASP A 450 -24.03 -29.80 -24.65
CA ASP A 450 -23.84 -30.39 -25.98
C ASP A 450 -24.94 -31.42 -26.29
N ASP A 451 -25.30 -32.28 -25.34
CA ASP A 451 -26.37 -33.28 -25.51
C ASP A 451 -27.77 -32.66 -25.68
N ALA A 452 -28.02 -31.49 -25.07
CA ALA A 452 -29.27 -30.74 -25.29
C ALA A 452 -29.47 -30.39 -26.76
N SER A 453 -28.39 -30.17 -27.53
CA SER A 453 -28.51 -29.93 -28.98
C SER A 453 -28.97 -31.16 -29.78
N PHE A 454 -28.78 -32.37 -29.24
CA PHE A 454 -29.06 -33.62 -29.94
C PHE A 454 -30.40 -34.25 -29.53
N ASN A 455 -30.81 -34.09 -28.26
CA ASN A 455 -32.03 -34.70 -27.72
C ASN A 455 -33.18 -33.70 -27.46
N GLY A 456 -32.96 -32.40 -27.70
CA GLY A 456 -33.92 -31.33 -27.47
C GLY A 456 -33.67 -30.55 -26.18
#